data_AF-A0A524CUG8-F1
#
_entry.id   AF-A0A524CUG8-F1
#
_cell.length_a   1.000
_cell.length_b   1.000
_cell.length_c   1.000
_cell.angle_alpha   90.00
_cell.angle_beta   90.00
_cell.angle_gamma   90.00
#
_symmetry.space_group_name_H-M   'P 1'
#
loop_
_entity.id
_entity.type
_entity.pdbx_description
1 polymer ?
#
loop_
_entity_poly.entity_id
_entity_poly.type
_entity_poly.pdbx_seq_one_letter_code
_entity_poly.pdbx_strand_id
1 'polypeptide(L)'
;PGYSMCQISLNQGTELLDLSGEPENHSVMYWGGPYFVPDESAQVEILAKYSINDEPAMIAFEQGASRVFLSGPHPEWEEDSTRDGQDWGDLFDDRGSEWPMMLTVACWLTNRTASTTSTTETTPPDVAALTGAILVVSLGTISIVVYLRRRH
;
A
#
# COMPACT_ATOMS: atom_id res chain seq x y z
N PRO A 1 -16.17 -17.94 5.23
CA PRO A 1 -16.00 -16.48 5.39
C PRO A 1 -15.27 -15.91 4.16
N GLY A 2 -15.75 -14.80 3.61
CA GLY A 2 -15.12 -14.14 2.45
C GLY A 2 -14.01 -13.16 2.81
N TYR A 3 -13.68 -13.06 4.10
CA TYR A 3 -12.68 -12.18 4.68
C TYR A 3 -11.89 -12.91 5.78
N SER A 4 -10.64 -12.53 5.99
CA SER A 4 -9.69 -13.07 6.98
C SER A 4 -8.46 -12.20 7.04
N MET A 5 -7.73 -12.20 8.16
CA MET A 5 -6.32 -11.79 8.13
C MET A 5 -5.51 -12.71 7.24
N CYS A 6 -4.62 -12.13 6.44
CA CYS A 6 -3.67 -12.86 5.61
C CYS A 6 -2.25 -12.39 5.91
N GLN A 7 -1.30 -13.30 5.77
CA GLN A 7 0.11 -12.95 5.85
C GLN A 7 0.61 -12.59 4.47
N ILE A 8 1.33 -11.47 4.37
CA ILE A 8 2.11 -11.12 3.20
C ILE A 8 3.59 -11.01 3.58
N SER A 9 4.46 -11.44 2.67
CA SER A 9 5.90 -11.25 2.76
C SER A 9 6.32 -10.12 1.83
N LEU A 10 6.97 -9.10 2.38
CA LEU A 10 7.42 -7.91 1.69
C LEU A 10 8.78 -8.15 1.01
N ASN A 11 8.90 -7.73 -0.24
CA ASN A 11 10.17 -7.66 -0.95
C ASN A 11 10.89 -6.37 -0.52
N GLN A 12 11.73 -6.44 0.49
CA GLN A 12 12.50 -5.28 0.97
C GLN A 12 13.64 -4.86 0.02
N GLY A 13 13.91 -5.65 -1.03
CA GLY A 13 14.96 -5.39 -2.02
C GLY A 13 14.45 -4.73 -3.30
N THR A 14 13.27 -4.08 -3.26
CA THR A 14 12.70 -3.39 -4.43
C THR A 14 13.58 -2.23 -4.90
N GLU A 15 13.66 -2.05 -6.22
CA GLU A 15 14.39 -0.94 -6.83
C GLU A 15 13.51 0.33 -6.98
N LEU A 16 12.18 0.18 -7.04
CA LEU A 16 11.26 1.31 -7.24
C LEU A 16 11.01 2.14 -5.99
N LEU A 17 10.83 1.53 -4.82
CA LEU A 17 10.64 2.25 -3.55
C LEU A 17 11.40 1.60 -2.41
N ASP A 18 11.92 2.40 -1.48
CA ASP A 18 12.66 1.89 -0.34
C ASP A 18 11.71 1.37 0.75
N LEU A 19 11.63 0.05 0.86
CA LEU A 19 10.87 -0.67 1.89
C LEU A 19 11.76 -1.33 2.94
N SER A 20 13.06 -1.01 2.96
CA SER A 20 14.03 -1.68 3.85
C SER A 20 13.78 -1.45 5.35
N GLY A 21 13.03 -0.39 5.69
CA GLY A 21 12.63 -0.07 7.06
C GLY A 21 11.37 -0.77 7.55
N GLU A 22 10.58 -1.39 6.66
CA GLU A 22 9.36 -2.11 7.03
C GLU A 22 9.67 -3.53 7.52
N PRO A 23 8.82 -4.15 8.36
CA PRO A 23 8.91 -5.58 8.66
C PRO A 23 8.86 -6.46 7.39
N GLU A 24 9.56 -7.60 7.42
CA GLU A 24 9.53 -8.56 6.31
C GLU A 24 8.14 -9.18 6.13
N ASN A 25 7.34 -9.29 7.19
CA ASN A 25 6.02 -9.90 7.16
C ASN A 25 4.97 -8.99 7.79
N HIS A 26 3.81 -8.90 7.14
CA HIS A 26 2.66 -8.14 7.58
C HIS A 26 1.42 -9.02 7.70
N SER A 27 0.59 -8.72 8.69
CA SER A 27 -0.73 -9.33 8.85
C SER A 27 -1.76 -8.33 8.35
N VAL A 28 -2.23 -8.52 7.12
CA VAL A 28 -3.09 -7.55 6.43
C VAL A 28 -4.47 -8.16 6.22
N MET A 29 -5.52 -7.35 6.30
CA MET A 29 -6.85 -7.82 6.00
C MET A 29 -6.96 -8.29 4.54
N TYR A 30 -7.53 -9.47 4.34
CA TYR A 30 -7.97 -9.96 3.05
C TYR A 30 -9.48 -10.00 3.01
N TRP A 31 -10.09 -9.30 2.04
CA TRP A 31 -11.52 -9.42 1.75
C TRP A 31 -11.74 -9.64 0.26
N GLY A 32 -11.48 -10.87 -0.20
CA GLY A 32 -11.74 -11.27 -1.59
C GLY A 32 -10.86 -10.56 -2.63
N GLY A 33 -9.72 -10.04 -2.19
CA GLY A 33 -8.72 -9.38 -3.03
C GLY A 33 -8.11 -10.31 -4.09
N PRO A 34 -7.62 -9.76 -5.21
CA PRO A 34 -6.92 -10.54 -6.22
C PRO A 34 -5.48 -10.90 -5.78
N TYR A 35 -4.87 -11.77 -6.56
CA TYR A 35 -3.42 -11.76 -6.77
C TYR A 35 -3.14 -11.24 -8.17
N PHE A 36 -1.93 -10.75 -8.41
CA PHE A 36 -1.56 -10.16 -9.69
C PHE A 36 -0.68 -11.11 -10.51
N VAL A 37 -0.91 -11.12 -11.82
CA VAL A 37 -0.08 -11.86 -12.78
C VAL A 37 0.50 -10.83 -13.75
N PRO A 38 1.78 -10.44 -13.58
CA PRO A 38 2.45 -9.57 -14.53
C PRO A 38 2.51 -10.22 -15.91
N ASP A 39 2.35 -9.40 -16.96
CA ASP A 39 2.75 -9.80 -18.30
C ASP A 39 4.27 -9.90 -18.36
N GLU A 40 4.83 -10.93 -18.99
CA GLU A 40 6.29 -11.13 -19.12
C GLU A 40 7.01 -9.94 -19.77
N SER A 41 6.30 -9.17 -20.61
CA SER A 41 6.83 -7.99 -21.27
C SER A 41 6.76 -6.70 -20.43
N ALA A 42 6.03 -6.73 -19.32
CA ALA A 42 5.83 -5.56 -18.46
C ALA A 42 6.89 -5.50 -17.35
N GLN A 43 7.50 -4.33 -17.16
CA GLN A 43 8.38 -4.07 -16.02
C GLN A 43 7.53 -3.80 -14.79
N VAL A 44 7.08 -4.88 -14.14
CA VAL A 44 6.30 -4.84 -12.91
C VAL A 44 7.13 -5.41 -11.78
N GLU A 45 7.22 -4.65 -10.70
CA GLU A 45 7.87 -5.10 -9.48
C GLU A 45 6.85 -5.69 -8.51
N ILE A 46 7.19 -6.84 -7.95
CA ILE A 46 6.40 -7.49 -6.90
C ILE A 46 6.89 -6.93 -5.56
N LEU A 47 6.02 -6.18 -4.89
CA LEU A 47 6.31 -5.59 -3.59
C LEU A 47 5.99 -6.54 -2.45
N ALA A 48 4.93 -7.32 -2.57
CA ALA A 48 4.57 -8.30 -1.57
C ALA A 48 3.94 -9.53 -2.22
N LYS A 49 4.06 -10.68 -1.54
CA LYS A 49 3.42 -11.94 -1.92
C LYS A 49 2.58 -12.47 -0.78
N TYR A 50 1.48 -13.14 -1.09
CA TYR A 50 0.70 -13.85 -0.08
C TYR A 50 1.51 -15.05 0.42
N SER A 51 1.73 -15.16 1.73
CA SER A 51 2.53 -16.25 2.29
C SER A 51 1.91 -17.64 2.08
N ILE A 52 0.60 -17.72 1.83
CA ILE A 52 -0.12 -19.00 1.65
C ILE A 52 0.15 -19.67 0.30
N ASN A 53 0.47 -18.91 -0.75
CA ASN A 53 0.59 -19.42 -2.11
C ASN A 53 1.74 -18.81 -2.92
N ASP A 54 2.52 -17.89 -2.35
CA ASP A 54 3.63 -17.17 -3.01
C ASP A 54 3.18 -16.33 -4.23
N GLU A 55 1.88 -16.08 -4.37
CA GLU A 55 1.35 -15.27 -5.47
C GLU A 55 1.47 -13.77 -5.17
N PRO A 56 1.72 -12.91 -6.17
CA PRO A 56 1.87 -11.46 -5.97
C PRO A 56 0.63 -10.83 -5.34
N ALA A 57 0.78 -10.30 -4.12
CA ALA A 57 -0.25 -9.63 -3.35
C ALA A 57 -0.25 -8.12 -3.57
N MET A 58 0.92 -7.52 -3.77
CA MET A 58 1.08 -6.10 -4.07
C MET A 58 2.11 -5.92 -5.18
N ILE A 59 1.83 -5.03 -6.12
CA ILE A 59 2.72 -4.73 -7.25
C ILE A 59 2.85 -3.23 -7.47
N ALA A 60 4.00 -2.82 -8.00
CA ALA A 60 4.25 -1.46 -8.45
C ALA A 60 4.94 -1.43 -9.81
N PHE A 61 4.66 -0.38 -10.58
CA PHE A 61 5.30 -0.14 -11.87
C PHE A 61 5.19 1.32 -12.30
N GLU A 62 6.04 1.70 -13.25
CA GLU A 62 5.97 3.00 -13.91
C GLU A 62 5.37 2.85 -15.32
N GLN A 63 4.48 3.76 -15.70
CA GLN A 63 3.92 3.86 -17.04
C GLN A 63 4.09 5.28 -17.56
N GLY A 64 5.12 5.50 -18.38
CA GLY A 64 5.50 6.84 -18.82
C GLY A 64 5.96 7.69 -17.64
N ALA A 65 5.24 8.77 -17.34
CA ALA A 65 5.51 9.63 -16.17
C ALA A 65 4.64 9.27 -14.95
N SER A 66 3.80 8.25 -15.05
CA SER A 66 2.90 7.82 -13.98
C SER A 66 3.50 6.67 -13.18
N ARG A 67 3.24 6.68 -11.88
CA ARG A 67 3.57 5.59 -10.95
C ARG A 67 2.28 4.92 -10.51
N VAL A 68 2.27 3.61 -10.49
CA VAL A 68 1.09 2.80 -10.16
C VAL A 68 1.45 1.83 -9.05
N PHE A 69 0.59 1.75 -8.05
CA PHE A 69 0.61 0.76 -6.99
C PHE A 69 -0.74 0.04 -6.98
N LEU A 70 -0.73 -1.29 -6.94
CA LEU A 70 -1.94 -2.10 -6.81
C LEU A 70 -1.78 -3.04 -5.63
N SER A 71 -2.83 -3.12 -4.80
CA SER A 71 -2.91 -4.01 -3.65
C SER A 71 -4.09 -4.97 -3.81
N GLY A 72 -3.83 -6.25 -3.54
CA GLY A 72 -4.83 -7.28 -3.36
C GLY A 72 -5.43 -7.26 -1.96
N PRO A 73 -4.61 -7.31 -0.88
CA PRO A 73 -5.09 -7.15 0.48
C PRO A 73 -5.41 -5.67 0.79
N HIS A 74 -5.99 -5.43 1.95
CA HIS A 74 -6.48 -4.13 2.43
C HIS A 74 -5.57 -3.59 3.55
N PRO A 75 -4.47 -2.88 3.22
CA PRO A 75 -3.53 -2.30 4.19
C PRO A 75 -4.08 -1.10 4.97
N GLU A 76 -5.31 -0.65 4.65
CA GLU A 76 -5.95 0.50 5.26
C GLU A 76 -6.73 0.20 6.54
N TRP A 77 -6.93 -1.07 6.87
CA TRP A 77 -7.69 -1.46 8.07
C TRP A 77 -6.78 -1.56 9.28
N GLU A 78 -7.33 -1.07 10.39
CA GLU A 78 -6.72 -0.98 11.71
C GLU A 78 -7.68 -1.71 12.64
N GLU A 79 -7.35 -2.92 13.03
CA GLU A 79 -8.18 -3.72 13.95
C GLU A 79 -7.60 -3.70 15.39
N ASP A 80 -6.41 -3.11 15.57
CA ASP A 80 -5.71 -3.00 16.86
C ASP A 80 -6.14 -1.81 17.73
N SER A 81 -6.91 -0.86 17.17
CA SER A 81 -7.30 0.36 17.88
C SER A 81 -8.73 0.82 17.57
N THR A 82 -9.45 1.24 18.61
CA THR A 82 -10.82 1.79 18.51
C THR A 82 -10.85 3.24 17.97
N ARG A 83 -9.84 3.66 17.18
CA ARG A 83 -9.62 5.06 16.78
C ARG A 83 -10.78 5.60 15.94
N ASP A 84 -11.45 4.73 15.20
CA ASP A 84 -12.58 5.05 14.33
C ASP A 84 -13.95 4.74 14.99
N GLY A 85 -13.95 4.22 16.23
CA GLY A 85 -15.16 3.84 16.95
C GLY A 85 -15.91 2.67 16.33
N GLN A 86 -15.23 1.84 15.53
CA GLN A 86 -15.75 0.61 14.99
C GLN A 86 -15.33 -0.58 15.87
N ASP A 87 -16.31 -1.41 16.25
CA ASP A 87 -16.10 -2.61 17.09
C ASP A 87 -16.19 -3.91 16.26
N TRP A 88 -16.41 -3.76 14.95
CA TRP A 88 -16.50 -4.86 14.01
C TRP A 88 -15.11 -5.28 13.58
N GLY A 89 -14.55 -6.31 14.21
CA GLY A 89 -13.29 -6.90 13.77
C GLY A 89 -12.20 -7.05 14.83
N ASP A 90 -12.43 -6.57 16.07
CA ASP A 90 -11.56 -6.74 17.27
C ASP A 90 -11.06 -8.17 17.58
N LEU A 91 -11.61 -9.20 16.91
CA LEU A 91 -11.11 -10.58 16.97
C LEU A 91 -9.89 -10.82 16.06
N PHE A 92 -9.59 -9.91 15.15
CA PHE A 92 -8.46 -9.93 14.24
C PHE A 92 -7.38 -9.01 14.80
N ASP A 93 -6.36 -9.60 15.42
CA ASP A 93 -5.16 -8.89 15.87
C ASP A 93 -4.27 -8.64 14.63
N ASP A 94 -4.48 -7.53 13.92
CA ASP A 94 -3.42 -6.94 13.12
C ASP A 94 -2.44 -6.22 14.05
N ARG A 95 -1.14 -6.25 13.75
CA ARG A 95 -0.13 -5.62 14.61
C ARG A 95 -0.03 -4.13 14.30
N GLY A 96 -1.17 -3.46 14.20
CA GLY A 96 -1.28 -2.12 13.63
C GLY A 96 -1.46 -2.14 12.11
N SER A 97 -2.07 -1.10 11.56
CA SER A 97 -2.19 -0.86 10.12
C SER A 97 -0.83 -0.62 9.48
N GLU A 98 -0.74 -0.97 8.20
CA GLU A 98 0.40 -0.67 7.33
C GLU A 98 0.49 0.82 6.90
N TRP A 99 0.02 1.77 7.73
CA TRP A 99 0.10 3.20 7.43
C TRP A 99 1.52 3.71 7.11
N PRO A 100 2.59 3.27 7.81
CA PRO A 100 3.95 3.66 7.44
C PRO A 100 4.34 3.20 6.02
N MET A 101 4.07 1.93 5.68
CA MET A 101 4.29 1.41 4.34
C MET A 101 3.47 2.18 3.31
N MET A 102 2.20 2.48 3.62
CA MET A 102 1.32 3.23 2.73
C MET A 102 1.76 4.69 2.54
N LEU A 103 2.35 5.31 3.56
CA LEU A 103 2.97 6.63 3.43
C LEU A 103 4.17 6.57 2.49
N THR A 104 5.03 5.57 2.61
CA THR A 104 6.16 5.35 1.71
C THR A 104 5.69 5.18 0.26
N VAL A 105 4.66 4.36 0.04
CA VAL A 105 4.02 4.19 -1.27
C VAL A 105 3.44 5.51 -1.78
N ALA A 106 2.72 6.27 -0.96
CA ALA A 106 2.14 7.56 -1.36
C ALA A 106 3.21 8.60 -1.72
N CYS A 107 4.31 8.63 -0.97
CA CYS A 107 5.47 9.45 -1.27
C CYS A 107 6.08 9.07 -2.62
N TRP A 108 6.29 7.78 -2.87
CA TRP A 108 6.74 7.28 -4.17
C TRP A 108 5.79 7.71 -5.30
N LEU A 109 4.48 7.48 -5.16
CA LEU A 109 3.47 7.85 -6.16
C LEU A 109 3.49 9.36 -6.51
N THR A 110 3.77 10.21 -5.52
CA THR A 110 3.77 11.67 -5.68
C THR A 110 5.16 12.27 -5.96
N ASN A 111 6.17 11.42 -6.13
CA ASN A 111 7.57 11.82 -6.25
C ASN A 111 8.07 12.71 -5.11
N ARG A 112 7.60 12.39 -3.89
CA ARG A 112 8.01 13.00 -2.64
C ARG A 112 8.80 11.99 -1.82
N THR A 113 9.61 12.50 -0.90
CA THR A 113 10.28 11.65 0.10
C THR A 113 9.44 11.61 1.37
N ALA A 114 9.27 10.43 1.97
CA ALA A 114 8.65 10.32 3.27
C ALA A 114 9.52 11.05 4.30
N SER A 115 8.95 12.05 4.99
CA SER A 115 9.63 12.72 6.10
C SER A 115 9.20 12.03 7.38
N THR A 116 10.05 11.16 7.92
CA THR A 116 9.82 10.54 9.22
C THR A 116 9.95 11.61 10.29
N THR A 117 8.83 12.25 10.65
CA THR A 117 8.79 13.09 11.84
C THR A 117 8.67 12.16 13.03
N SER A 118 9.79 11.87 13.69
CA SER A 118 9.77 11.28 15.03
C SER A 118 9.05 12.26 15.95
N THR A 119 7.80 11.97 16.30
CA THR A 119 7.03 12.76 17.25
C THR A 119 7.60 12.56 18.65
N THR A 120 8.56 13.39 19.03
CA THR A 120 8.76 13.70 20.45
C THR A 120 7.65 14.66 20.84
N GLU A 121 6.74 14.24 21.72
CA GLU A 121 5.74 15.11 22.33
C GLU A 121 6.41 16.35 22.94
N THR A 122 6.15 17.53 22.39
CA THR A 122 6.29 18.79 23.11
C THR A 122 5.32 19.83 22.55
N THR A 123 4.45 20.31 23.44
CA THR A 123 3.63 21.54 23.49
C THR A 123 3.57 22.45 22.24
N PRO A 124 2.37 22.93 21.82
CA PRO A 124 2.18 23.57 20.52
C PRO A 124 2.69 25.01 20.47
N PRO A 125 3.28 25.44 19.35
CA PRO A 125 3.20 26.81 18.91
C PRO A 125 2.51 26.96 17.55
N ASP A 126 1.58 27.90 17.56
CA ASP A 126 1.14 28.85 16.54
C ASP A 126 1.08 28.50 15.05
N VAL A 127 -0.07 28.88 14.49
CA VAL A 127 -0.53 28.69 13.12
C VAL A 127 0.16 29.67 12.18
N ALA A 128 0.76 29.19 11.09
CA ALA A 128 1.11 30.01 9.93
C ALA A 128 0.76 29.27 8.63
N ALA A 129 -0.13 29.88 7.86
CA ALA A 129 -0.62 29.41 6.57
C ALA A 129 0.45 29.47 5.47
N LEU A 130 0.37 28.57 4.47
CA LEU A 130 0.95 28.82 3.16
C LEU A 130 0.09 28.28 2.01
N THR A 131 0.06 29.10 0.97
CA THR A 131 -0.88 29.20 -0.14
C THR A 131 -0.43 28.37 -1.36
N GLY A 132 -1.33 27.56 -1.90
CA GLY A 132 -1.57 27.31 -3.34
C GLY A 132 -0.51 26.69 -4.26
N ALA A 133 -0.88 25.59 -4.95
CA ALA A 133 -0.75 25.44 -6.41
C ALA A 133 -1.59 24.25 -6.92
N ILE A 134 -2.41 24.50 -7.96
CA ILE A 134 -3.11 23.48 -8.77
C ILE A 134 -2.28 23.26 -10.04
N LEU A 135 -2.06 21.99 -10.42
CA LEU A 135 -1.53 21.66 -11.74
C LEU A 135 -2.42 20.58 -12.39
N VAL A 136 -3.07 20.97 -13.49
CA VAL A 136 -3.83 20.08 -14.38
C VAL A 136 -2.98 19.87 -15.63
N VAL A 137 -2.68 18.62 -15.97
CA VAL A 137 -2.23 18.24 -17.32
C VAL A 137 -2.88 16.91 -17.70
N SER A 138 -3.58 16.92 -18.83
CA SER A 138 -4.35 15.82 -19.39
C SER A 138 -3.73 15.28 -20.69
N LEU A 139 -4.01 14.00 -20.94
CA LEU A 139 -4.19 13.28 -22.23
C LEU A 139 -3.13 12.25 -22.59
N GLY A 140 -3.58 10.99 -22.58
CA GLY A 140 -2.92 9.83 -23.16
C GLY A 140 -3.47 8.54 -22.54
N THR A 141 -4.73 8.20 -22.80
CA THR A 141 -5.29 6.93 -22.32
C THR A 141 -4.70 5.77 -23.13
N ILE A 142 -3.74 5.05 -22.55
CA ILE A 142 -3.45 3.66 -22.91
C ILE A 142 -4.21 2.81 -21.90
N SER A 143 -5.20 2.05 -22.38
CA SER A 143 -5.95 1.11 -21.55
C SER A 143 -5.12 -0.14 -21.31
N ILE A 144 -4.70 -0.38 -20.07
CA ILE A 144 -4.21 -1.69 -19.63
C ILE A 144 -5.42 -2.50 -19.17
N VAL A 145 -5.57 -3.72 -19.71
CA VAL A 145 -6.59 -4.67 -19.28
C VAL A 145 -5.99 -5.56 -18.18
N VAL A 146 -6.35 -5.28 -16.92
CA VAL A 146 -6.00 -6.14 -15.79
C VAL A 146 -7.03 -7.26 -15.71
N TYR A 147 -6.59 -8.52 -15.86
CA TYR A 147 -7.48 -9.67 -15.78
C TYR A 147 -7.61 -10.14 -14.32
N LEU A 148 -8.76 -9.86 -13.70
CA LEU A 148 -9.09 -10.36 -12.36
C LEU A 148 -9.65 -11.78 -12.49
N ARG A 149 -8.86 -12.80 -12.13
CA ARG A 149 -9.31 -14.20 -12.13
C ARG A 149 -9.73 -14.63 -10.72
N ARG A 150 -11.03 -14.76 -10.50
CA ARG A 150 -11.59 -15.38 -9.28
C ARG A 150 -11.58 -16.90 -9.47
N ARG A 151 -10.86 -17.65 -8.62
CA ARG A 151 -11.01 -19.11 -8.55
C ARG A 151 -12.21 -19.44 -7.66
N HIS A 152 -13.11 -20.28 -8.16
CA HIS A 152 -14.23 -20.86 -7.43
C HIS A 152 -13.76 -21.90 -6.41
#